data_AF-A0A7S1LQW4-F1
#
_entry.id   AF-A0A7S1LQW4-F1
#
_cell.length_a   1.000
_cell.length_b   1.000
_cell.length_c   1.000
_cell.angle_alpha   90.00
_cell.angle_beta   90.00
_cell.angle_gamma   90.00
#
_symmetry.space_group_name_H-M   'P 1'
#
loop_
_entity.id
_entity.type
_entity.pdbx_description
1 polymer ?
#
loop_
_entity_poly.entity_id
_entity_poly.type
_entity_poly.pdbx_seq_one_letter_code
_entity_poly.pdbx_strand_id
1 'polypeptide(L)'
;NSFCTLLVMSQVGKWLAGHSLFISGQPKSFSPLLAKHFLVVESLLLPGNAALCVSHYVATWCGQPERTVQLREQMQEVASRTDAVVFWSRHLTSKRDEVPNVAFRIAGLLVQAVMAPMWLVVAAWSPASVHQCLGSATDLLQQKYVATSSGAPHDFYTPAIDRMTASKQAHMRHGNTLNADYAAALFITLFVLVHFR
;
A
#
# COMPACT_ATOMS: atom_id res chain seq x y z
N ASN A 1 -20.32 12.22 9.92
CA ASN A 1 -19.72 12.01 8.57
C ASN A 1 -18.34 11.34 8.56
N SER A 2 -17.42 11.61 9.51
CA SER A 2 -16.09 10.98 9.50
C SER A 2 -16.13 9.44 9.66
N PHE A 3 -16.90 8.92 10.62
CA PHE A 3 -16.96 7.47 10.90
C PHE A 3 -17.39 6.58 9.72
N CYS A 4 -18.39 7.01 8.94
CA CYS A 4 -18.88 6.24 7.78
C CYS A 4 -17.82 6.18 6.66
N THR A 5 -17.11 7.28 6.43
CA THR A 5 -16.03 7.36 5.43
C THR A 5 -14.86 6.47 5.80
N LEU A 6 -14.48 6.45 7.09
CA LEU A 6 -13.41 5.59 7.59
C LEU A 6 -13.77 4.09 7.46
N LEU A 7 -15.02 3.72 7.74
CA LEU A 7 -15.48 2.34 7.62
C LEU A 7 -15.46 1.86 6.17
N VAL A 8 -15.90 2.69 5.22
CA VAL A 8 -15.82 2.38 3.78
C VAL A 8 -14.37 2.20 3.34
N MET A 9 -13.46 3.06 3.79
CA MET A 9 -12.05 3.01 3.40
C MET A 9 -11.33 1.80 4.00
N SER A 10 -11.70 1.36 5.20
CA SER A 10 -11.24 0.08 5.74
C SER A 10 -11.69 -1.11 4.88
N GLN A 11 -12.92 -1.09 4.36
CA GLN A 11 -13.40 -2.15 3.45
C GLN A 11 -12.66 -2.14 2.11
N VAL A 12 -12.41 -0.96 1.54
CA VAL A 12 -11.56 -0.82 0.35
C VAL A 12 -10.18 -1.43 0.59
N GLY A 13 -9.56 -1.16 1.75
CA GLY A 13 -8.28 -1.76 2.13
C GLY A 13 -8.32 -3.30 2.15
N LYS A 14 -9.38 -3.88 2.72
CA LYS A 14 -9.58 -5.35 2.72
C LYS A 14 -9.74 -5.89 1.30
N TRP A 15 -10.46 -5.17 0.43
CA TRP A 15 -10.64 -5.56 -0.96
C TRP A 15 -9.32 -5.52 -1.73
N LEU A 16 -8.53 -4.46 -1.57
CA LEU A 16 -7.20 -4.33 -2.17
C LEU A 16 -6.23 -5.42 -1.73
N ALA A 17 -6.29 -5.80 -0.44
CA ALA A 17 -5.53 -6.91 0.07
C ALA A 17 -6.08 -8.28 -0.37
N GLY A 18 -7.18 -8.34 -1.13
CA GLY A 18 -7.78 -9.56 -1.67
C GLY A 18 -8.38 -10.45 -0.58
N HIS A 19 -9.15 -9.87 0.34
CA HIS A 19 -9.76 -10.59 1.46
C HIS A 19 -10.68 -11.73 1.00
N SER A 20 -11.52 -11.49 -0.01
CA SER A 20 -12.47 -12.48 -0.55
C SER A 20 -11.76 -13.74 -1.09
N LEU A 21 -10.62 -13.57 -1.75
CA LEU A 21 -9.82 -14.68 -2.29
C LEU A 21 -9.10 -15.51 -1.21
N PHE A 22 -8.98 -14.99 0.02
CA PHE A 22 -8.27 -15.67 1.12
C PHE A 22 -9.21 -16.36 2.12
N ILE A 23 -10.50 -15.99 2.15
CA ILE A 23 -11.51 -16.59 3.03
C ILE A 23 -11.95 -17.97 2.51
N SER A 24 -11.93 -18.22 1.19
CA SER A 24 -12.42 -19.47 0.58
C SER A 24 -11.52 -20.70 0.78
N GLY A 25 -10.63 -20.69 1.76
CA GLY A 25 -9.76 -21.82 2.12
C GLY A 25 -8.32 -21.40 2.38
N GLN A 26 -8.09 -20.61 3.44
CA GLN A 26 -6.77 -20.08 3.84
C GLN A 26 -5.63 -21.05 3.52
N PRO A 27 -4.76 -20.76 2.54
CA PRO A 27 -3.62 -21.62 2.28
C PRO A 27 -2.70 -21.61 3.50
N LYS A 28 -2.41 -22.80 4.05
CA LYS A 28 -1.57 -23.00 5.25
C LYS A 28 -0.09 -23.14 4.92
N SER A 29 0.26 -23.13 3.65
CA SER A 29 1.64 -23.26 3.16
C SER A 29 1.87 -22.35 1.97
N PHE A 30 3.13 -21.97 1.79
CA PHE A 30 3.56 -21.16 0.66
C PHE A 30 3.37 -21.88 -0.68
N SER A 31 3.04 -21.10 -1.72
CA SER A 31 2.95 -21.59 -3.09
C SER A 31 3.36 -20.51 -4.10
N PRO A 32 3.76 -20.87 -5.34
CA PRO A 32 4.03 -19.88 -6.39
C PRO A 32 2.83 -18.98 -6.71
N LEU A 33 1.60 -19.49 -6.55
CA LEU A 33 0.38 -18.69 -6.71
C LEU A 33 0.27 -17.59 -5.64
N LEU A 34 0.67 -17.89 -4.40
CA LEU A 34 0.73 -16.91 -3.33
C LEU A 34 1.77 -15.82 -3.61
N ALA A 35 2.93 -16.17 -4.17
CA ALA A 35 3.91 -15.15 -4.58
C ALA A 35 3.34 -14.17 -5.62
N LYS A 36 2.53 -14.65 -6.58
CA LYS A 36 1.81 -13.77 -7.53
C LYS A 36 0.80 -12.89 -6.81
N HIS A 37 0.03 -13.46 -5.89
CA HIS A 37 -0.93 -12.72 -5.06
C HIS A 37 -0.24 -11.61 -4.26
N PHE A 38 0.87 -11.91 -3.58
CA PHE A 38 1.63 -10.92 -2.82
C PHE A 38 2.20 -9.82 -3.72
N LEU A 39 2.75 -10.16 -4.89
CA LEU A 39 3.21 -9.17 -5.86
C LEU A 39 2.09 -8.20 -6.24
N VAL A 40 0.89 -8.71 -6.55
CA VAL A 40 -0.26 -7.89 -6.94
C VAL A 40 -0.72 -7.00 -5.80
N VAL A 41 -0.89 -7.54 -4.59
CA VAL A 41 -1.34 -6.76 -3.44
C VAL A 41 -0.33 -5.67 -3.08
N GLU A 42 0.97 -5.99 -2.99
CA GLU A 42 1.98 -4.98 -2.69
C GLU A 42 2.02 -3.89 -3.78
N SER A 43 1.84 -4.27 -5.05
CA SER A 43 1.75 -3.32 -6.17
C SER A 43 0.51 -2.42 -6.08
N LEU A 44 -0.62 -2.91 -5.57
CA LEU A 44 -1.84 -2.12 -5.39
C LEU A 44 -1.73 -1.13 -4.23
N LEU A 45 -0.98 -1.48 -3.19
CA LEU A 45 -0.81 -0.64 -1.99
C LEU A 45 0.31 0.41 -2.15
N LEU A 46 1.29 0.16 -3.02
CA LEU A 46 2.42 1.07 -3.22
C LEU A 46 2.01 2.48 -3.68
N PRO A 47 1.08 2.67 -4.65
CA PRO A 47 0.64 4.00 -5.06
C PRO A 47 -0.02 4.81 -3.95
N GLY A 48 -0.85 4.18 -3.11
CA GLY A 48 -1.45 4.84 -1.95
C GLY A 48 -0.40 5.33 -0.96
N ASN A 49 0.64 4.51 -0.73
CA ASN A 49 1.75 4.88 0.14
C ASN A 49 2.59 6.03 -0.44
N ALA A 50 2.89 5.99 -1.73
CA ALA A 50 3.62 7.06 -2.42
C ALA A 50 2.81 8.37 -2.45
N ALA A 51 1.49 8.27 -2.64
CA ALA A 51 0.60 9.42 -2.60
C ALA A 51 0.59 10.12 -1.23
N LEU A 52 0.62 9.34 -0.14
CA LEU A 52 0.78 9.91 1.21
C LEU A 52 2.14 10.61 1.39
N CYS A 53 3.24 10.08 0.85
CA CYS A 53 4.53 10.80 0.87
C CYS A 53 4.39 12.18 0.20
N VAL A 54 3.84 12.22 -1.02
CA VAL A 54 3.67 13.48 -1.74
C VAL A 54 2.74 14.43 -0.99
N SER A 55 1.62 13.92 -0.47
CA SER A 55 0.68 14.71 0.32
C SER A 55 1.33 15.32 1.56
N HIS A 56 2.10 14.54 2.33
CA HIS A 56 2.77 15.04 3.53
C HIS A 56 3.88 16.04 3.17
N TYR A 57 4.62 15.79 2.10
CA TYR A 57 5.64 16.72 1.60
C TYR A 57 5.05 18.08 1.20
N VAL A 58 3.99 18.08 0.39
CA VAL A 58 3.33 19.32 -0.02
C VAL A 58 2.71 20.02 1.18
N ALA A 59 2.10 19.30 2.12
CA ALA A 59 1.58 19.89 3.35
C ALA A 59 2.68 20.55 4.20
N THR A 60 3.87 19.93 4.31
CA THR A 60 5.04 20.56 4.95
C THR A 60 5.41 21.87 4.27
N TRP A 61 5.42 21.90 2.94
CA TRP A 61 5.68 23.12 2.17
C TRP A 61 4.58 24.18 2.33
N CYS A 62 3.32 23.77 2.48
CA CYS A 62 2.17 24.64 2.75
C CYS A 62 2.04 25.11 4.21
N GLY A 63 3.04 24.85 5.06
CA GLY A 63 3.09 25.38 6.42
C GLY A 63 2.62 24.43 7.52
N GLN A 64 2.58 23.12 7.26
CA GLN A 64 2.33 22.07 8.27
C GLN A 64 3.65 21.31 8.58
N PRO A 65 4.63 21.93 9.27
CA PRO A 65 5.96 21.35 9.47
C PRO A 65 5.95 20.04 10.27
N GLU A 66 4.96 19.84 11.13
CA GLU A 66 4.78 18.61 11.90
C GLU A 66 4.58 17.38 11.00
N ARG A 67 4.15 17.57 9.74
CA ARG A 67 4.02 16.51 8.71
C ARG A 67 5.33 15.86 8.30
N THR A 68 6.47 16.44 8.68
CA THR A 68 7.80 15.88 8.41
C THR A 68 7.99 14.51 9.07
N VAL A 69 7.39 14.29 10.24
CA VAL A 69 7.46 12.98 10.93
C VAL A 69 6.74 11.91 10.13
N GLN A 70 5.50 12.20 9.72
CA GLN A 70 4.69 11.30 8.88
C GLN A 70 5.36 11.05 7.54
N LEU A 71 5.94 12.09 6.91
CA LEU A 71 6.67 11.95 5.66
C LEU A 71 7.82 10.94 5.78
N ARG A 72 8.63 11.03 6.85
CA ARG A 72 9.76 10.12 7.05
C ARG A 72 9.30 8.67 7.23
N GLU A 73 8.30 8.44 8.08
CA GLU A 73 7.72 7.11 8.29
C GLU A 73 7.16 6.55 6.97
N GLN A 74 6.48 7.40 6.19
CA GLN A 74 5.88 7.02 4.92
C GLN A 74 6.94 6.70 3.85
N MET A 75 8.05 7.44 3.80
CA MET A 75 9.16 7.16 2.88
C MET A 75 9.83 5.81 3.18
N GLN A 76 9.99 5.49 4.47
CA GLN A 76 10.50 4.18 4.90
C GLN A 76 9.55 3.05 4.48
N GLU A 77 8.24 3.27 4.62
CA GLU A 77 7.25 2.30 4.16
C GLU A 77 7.27 2.10 2.64
N VAL A 78 7.33 3.18 1.86
CA VAL A 78 7.44 3.11 0.39
C VAL A 78 8.69 2.33 -0.02
N ALA A 79 9.83 2.57 0.62
CA ALA A 79 11.06 1.82 0.36
C ALA A 79 10.87 0.33 0.68
N SER A 80 10.35 0.01 1.87
CA SER A 80 10.12 -1.37 2.29
C SER A 80 9.14 -2.13 1.37
N ARG A 81 8.07 -1.47 0.91
CA ARG A 81 7.11 -2.08 -0.01
C ARG A 81 7.68 -2.25 -1.41
N THR A 82 8.49 -1.30 -1.85
CA THR A 82 9.23 -1.43 -3.11
C THR A 82 10.15 -2.65 -3.07
N ASP A 83 10.88 -2.85 -1.97
CA ASP A 83 11.70 -4.04 -1.76
C ASP A 83 10.86 -5.33 -1.80
N ALA A 84 9.65 -5.32 -1.22
CA ALA A 84 8.75 -6.45 -1.27
C ALA A 84 8.28 -6.76 -2.71
N VAL A 85 7.86 -5.74 -3.47
CA VAL A 85 7.50 -5.88 -4.89
C VAL A 85 8.67 -6.44 -5.71
N VAL A 86 9.88 -5.91 -5.50
CA VAL A 86 11.09 -6.37 -6.18
C VAL A 86 11.42 -7.82 -5.80
N PHE A 87 11.33 -8.16 -4.51
CA PHE A 87 11.55 -9.52 -4.02
C PHE A 87 10.60 -10.51 -4.70
N TRP A 88 9.29 -10.23 -4.67
CA TRP A 88 8.30 -11.11 -5.26
C TRP A 88 8.44 -11.24 -6.78
N SER A 89 8.73 -10.13 -7.45
CA SER A 89 9.02 -10.13 -8.88
C SER A 89 10.23 -11.03 -9.20
N ARG A 90 11.33 -10.94 -8.44
CA ARG A 90 12.52 -11.77 -8.62
C ARG A 90 12.25 -13.24 -8.29
N HIS A 91 11.52 -13.51 -7.21
CA HIS A 91 11.17 -14.86 -6.80
C HIS A 91 10.41 -15.60 -7.91
N LEU A 92 9.43 -14.93 -8.53
CA LEU A 92 8.70 -15.49 -9.68
C LEU A 92 9.59 -15.73 -10.89
N THR A 93 10.57 -14.86 -11.14
CA THR A 93 11.49 -14.96 -12.29
C THR A 93 12.44 -16.16 -12.18
N SER A 94 12.74 -16.63 -10.97
CA SER A 94 13.56 -17.83 -10.77
C SER A 94 12.86 -19.16 -11.09
N LYS A 95 11.59 -19.12 -11.53
CA LYS A 95 10.77 -20.29 -11.85
C LYS A 95 10.51 -20.34 -13.37
N ARG A 96 10.55 -21.55 -13.93
CA ARG A 96 10.63 -21.92 -15.37
C ARG A 96 9.57 -21.34 -16.34
N ASP A 97 8.56 -20.61 -15.87
CA ASP A 97 7.47 -20.05 -16.68
C ASP A 97 7.67 -18.54 -16.91
N GLU A 98 8.50 -18.17 -17.90
CA GLU A 98 8.93 -16.78 -18.09
C GLU A 98 7.83 -15.85 -18.63
N VAL A 99 7.02 -16.28 -19.59
CA VAL A 99 6.04 -15.41 -20.29
C VAL A 99 4.87 -14.97 -19.37
N PRO A 100 4.20 -15.85 -18.61
CA PRO A 100 3.14 -15.43 -17.70
C PRO A 100 3.65 -14.45 -16.63
N ASN A 101 4.90 -14.62 -16.18
CA ASN A 101 5.48 -13.78 -15.13
C ASN A 101 5.79 -12.36 -15.62
N VAL A 102 6.17 -12.18 -16.89
CA VAL A 102 6.33 -10.85 -17.49
C VAL A 102 4.99 -10.12 -17.57
N ALA A 103 3.91 -10.80 -18.00
CA ALA A 103 2.58 -10.21 -18.06
C ALA A 103 2.10 -9.72 -16.68
N PHE A 104 2.33 -10.49 -15.61
CA PHE A 104 2.00 -10.08 -14.24
C PHE A 104 2.76 -8.83 -13.79
N ARG A 105 4.03 -8.68 -14.19
CA ARG A 105 4.84 -7.50 -13.85
C ARG A 105 4.35 -6.25 -14.58
N ILE A 106 4.07 -6.38 -15.88
CA ILE A 106 3.52 -5.28 -16.68
C ILE A 106 2.16 -4.87 -16.13
N ALA A 107 1.28 -5.83 -15.81
CA ALA A 107 0.00 -5.56 -15.19
C ALA A 107 0.15 -4.82 -13.85
N GLY A 108 1.09 -5.23 -13.00
CA GLY A 108 1.38 -4.54 -11.74
C GLY A 108 1.81 -3.08 -11.95
N LEU A 109 2.70 -2.81 -12.92
CA LEU A 109 3.13 -1.45 -13.25
C LEU A 109 2.00 -0.61 -13.84
N LEU A 110 1.18 -1.17 -14.73
CA LEU A 110 0.02 -0.48 -15.32
C LEU A 110 -1.00 -0.10 -14.24
N VAL A 111 -1.28 -1.02 -13.32
CA VAL A 111 -2.14 -0.74 -12.17
C VAL A 111 -1.58 0.41 -11.33
N GLN A 112 -0.28 0.42 -11.05
CA GLN A 112 0.35 1.52 -10.32
C GLN A 112 0.21 2.86 -11.06
N ALA A 113 0.49 2.87 -12.37
CA ALA A 113 0.41 4.08 -13.20
C ALA A 113 -1.01 4.65 -13.27
N VAL A 114 -2.02 3.78 -13.44
CA VAL A 114 -3.43 4.17 -13.52
C VAL A 114 -3.96 4.63 -12.16
N MET A 115 -3.58 3.96 -11.07
CA MET A 115 -4.10 4.28 -9.74
C MET A 115 -3.40 5.48 -9.09
N ALA A 116 -2.14 5.77 -9.44
CA ALA A 116 -1.35 6.86 -8.87
C ALA A 116 -2.07 8.22 -8.85
N PRO A 117 -2.62 8.76 -9.97
CA PRO A 117 -3.29 10.06 -9.94
C PRO A 117 -4.54 10.06 -9.05
N MET A 118 -5.32 8.98 -9.04
CA MET A 118 -6.47 8.85 -8.14
C MET A 118 -6.04 8.85 -6.68
N TRP A 119 -5.02 8.07 -6.33
CA TRP A 119 -4.49 8.03 -4.97
C TRP A 119 -3.93 9.37 -4.51
N LEU A 120 -3.27 10.13 -5.40
CA LEU A 120 -2.77 11.46 -5.08
C LEU A 120 -3.89 12.41 -4.66
N VAL A 121 -5.01 12.43 -5.40
CA VAL A 121 -6.16 13.26 -5.05
C VAL A 121 -6.76 12.80 -3.71
N VAL A 122 -7.01 11.50 -3.55
CA VAL A 122 -7.64 10.98 -2.32
C VAL A 122 -6.74 11.20 -1.09
N ALA A 123 -5.43 10.97 -1.21
CA ALA A 123 -4.47 11.17 -0.13
C ALA A 123 -4.37 12.64 0.28
N ALA A 124 -4.46 13.57 -0.66
CA ALA A 124 -4.39 14.99 -0.36
C ALA A 124 -5.66 15.49 0.34
N TRP A 125 -6.84 15.08 -0.13
CA TRP A 125 -8.12 15.48 0.47
C TRP A 125 -8.48 14.76 1.76
N SER A 126 -7.99 13.53 1.93
CA SER A 126 -8.36 12.68 3.06
C SER A 126 -7.21 11.76 3.48
N PRO A 127 -6.07 12.32 3.95
CA PRO A 127 -4.89 11.53 4.30
C PRO A 127 -5.19 10.51 5.39
N ALA A 128 -6.01 10.86 6.39
CA ALA A 128 -6.44 9.92 7.44
C ALA A 128 -7.20 8.71 6.89
N SER A 129 -8.07 8.90 5.89
CA SER A 129 -8.80 7.81 5.27
C SER A 129 -7.87 6.88 4.50
N VAL A 130 -6.87 7.43 3.80
CA VAL A 130 -5.87 6.63 3.10
C VAL A 130 -5.01 5.85 4.09
N HIS A 131 -4.59 6.47 5.22
CA HIS A 131 -3.90 5.73 6.27
C HIS A 131 -4.75 4.60 6.85
N GLN A 132 -6.07 4.79 7.07
CA GLN A 132 -6.97 3.72 7.53
C GLN A 132 -7.13 2.58 6.52
N CYS A 133 -7.28 2.93 5.24
CA CYS A 133 -7.33 1.96 4.14
C CYS A 133 -6.06 1.12 4.09
N LEU A 134 -4.90 1.78 4.08
CA LEU A 134 -3.60 1.11 4.04
C LEU A 134 -3.35 0.30 5.31
N GLY A 135 -3.67 0.83 6.50
CA GLY A 135 -3.56 0.09 7.76
C GLY A 135 -4.39 -1.19 7.78
N SER A 136 -5.62 -1.14 7.27
CA SER A 136 -6.49 -2.31 7.12
C SER A 136 -5.94 -3.33 6.11
N ALA A 137 -5.40 -2.84 5.00
CA ALA A 137 -4.78 -3.70 3.99
C ALA A 137 -3.49 -4.36 4.51
N THR A 138 -2.65 -3.61 5.22
CA THR A 138 -1.42 -4.09 5.86
C THR A 138 -1.71 -5.14 6.91
N ASP A 139 -2.71 -4.91 7.77
CA ASP A 139 -3.13 -5.90 8.77
C ASP A 139 -3.52 -7.22 8.13
N LEU A 140 -4.35 -7.16 7.09
CA LEU A 140 -4.76 -8.37 6.40
C LEU A 140 -3.56 -9.04 5.69
N LEU A 141 -2.71 -8.25 5.06
CA LEU A 141 -1.51 -8.76 4.40
C LEU A 141 -0.58 -9.46 5.40
N GLN A 142 -0.34 -8.85 6.56
CA GLN A 142 0.43 -9.44 7.66
C GLN A 142 -0.14 -10.81 8.05
N GLN A 143 -1.46 -10.90 8.26
CA GLN A 143 -2.12 -12.17 8.60
C GLN A 143 -1.89 -13.23 7.53
N LYS A 144 -1.89 -12.85 6.24
CA LYS A 144 -1.57 -13.76 5.13
C LYS A 144 -0.13 -14.24 5.16
N TYR A 145 0.83 -13.35 5.44
CA TYR A 145 2.24 -13.74 5.57
C TYR A 145 2.44 -14.72 6.73
N VAL A 146 1.82 -14.46 7.89
CA VAL A 146 1.87 -15.37 9.05
C VAL A 146 1.28 -16.73 8.70
N ALA A 147 0.08 -16.77 8.12
CA ALA A 147 -0.63 -18.00 7.78
C ALA A 147 0.09 -18.85 6.72
N THR A 148 0.90 -18.22 5.86
CA THR A 148 1.60 -18.89 4.75
C THR A 148 3.10 -19.05 4.98
N SER A 149 3.57 -18.79 6.22
CA SER A 149 4.99 -18.83 6.59
C SER A 149 5.63 -20.22 6.46
N SER A 150 4.83 -21.29 6.56
CA SER A 150 5.32 -22.66 6.41
C SER A 150 5.78 -22.93 4.96
N GLY A 151 7.07 -23.24 4.79
CA GLY A 151 7.70 -23.47 3.48
C GLY A 151 8.06 -22.20 2.71
N ALA A 152 7.93 -21.03 3.34
CA ALA A 152 8.26 -19.75 2.74
C ALA A 152 9.76 -19.40 2.88
N PRO A 153 10.29 -18.46 2.06
CA PRO A 153 11.65 -17.94 2.24
C PRO A 153 11.78 -17.18 3.58
N HIS A 154 12.35 -17.84 4.59
CA HIS A 154 12.44 -17.32 5.96
C HIS A 154 13.15 -15.96 6.05
N ASP A 155 14.21 -15.76 5.26
CA ASP A 155 15.02 -14.53 5.25
C ASP A 155 14.22 -13.29 4.82
N PHE A 156 13.09 -13.48 4.13
CA PHE A 156 12.20 -12.40 3.71
C PHE A 156 10.94 -12.30 4.57
N TYR A 157 10.34 -13.43 4.94
CA TYR A 157 9.04 -13.45 5.61
C TYR A 157 9.07 -12.87 7.03
N THR A 158 10.05 -13.27 7.85
CA THR A 158 10.11 -12.79 9.24
C THR A 158 10.30 -11.27 9.29
N PRO A 159 11.28 -10.68 8.57
CA PRO A 159 11.41 -9.22 8.52
C PRO A 159 10.20 -8.53 7.86
N ALA A 160 9.50 -9.17 6.92
CA ALA A 160 8.28 -8.62 6.33
C ALA A 160 7.14 -8.53 7.36
N ILE A 161 6.92 -9.56 8.17
CA ILE A 161 5.87 -9.58 9.20
C ILE A 161 6.11 -8.50 10.26
N ASP A 162 7.37 -8.34 10.72
CA ASP A 162 7.72 -7.32 11.71
C ASP A 162 7.50 -5.91 11.16
N ARG A 163 7.93 -5.67 9.91
CA ARG A 163 7.71 -4.39 9.22
C ARG A 163 6.23 -4.09 9.03
N MET A 164 5.41 -5.08 8.66
CA MET A 164 3.97 -4.90 8.51
C MET A 164 3.28 -4.61 9.85
N THR A 165 3.75 -5.20 10.94
CA THR A 165 3.25 -4.90 12.29
C THR A 165 3.49 -3.43 12.65
N ALA A 166 4.72 -2.94 12.44
CA ALA A 166 5.07 -1.55 12.68
C ALA A 166 4.30 -0.58 11.77
N SER A 167 4.23 -0.88 10.46
CA SER A 167 3.49 -0.11 9.47
C SER A 167 2.00 0.00 9.82
N LYS A 168 1.35 -1.11 10.19
CA LYS A 168 -0.04 -1.12 10.64
C LYS A 168 -0.25 -0.16 11.81
N GLN A 169 0.60 -0.23 12.83
CA GLN A 169 0.48 0.64 14.00
C GLN A 169 0.63 2.12 13.63
N ALA A 170 1.61 2.45 12.78
CA ALA A 170 1.80 3.81 12.28
C ALA A 170 0.57 4.32 11.50
N HIS A 171 0.05 3.53 10.56
CA HIS A 171 -1.15 3.86 9.79
C HIS A 171 -2.38 4.07 10.67
N MET A 172 -2.63 3.19 11.65
CA MET A 172 -3.78 3.32 12.55
C MET A 172 -3.68 4.56 13.45
N ARG A 173 -2.48 4.91 13.90
CA ARG A 173 -2.21 6.13 14.66
C ARG A 173 -2.51 7.39 13.84
N HIS A 174 -2.01 7.44 12.61
CA HIS A 174 -2.22 8.58 11.70
C HIS A 174 -3.66 8.69 11.21
N GLY A 175 -4.30 7.53 10.99
CA GLY A 175 -5.69 7.42 10.55
C GLY A 175 -6.72 8.05 11.49
N ASN A 176 -6.36 8.28 12.75
CA ASN A 176 -7.23 8.87 13.76
C ASN A 176 -6.89 10.32 14.12
N THR A 177 -5.74 10.83 13.66
CA THR A 177 -5.16 12.08 14.17
C THR A 177 -4.89 13.11 13.07
N LEU A 178 -4.80 12.70 11.81
CA LEU A 178 -4.45 13.61 10.72
C LEU A 178 -5.68 14.35 10.16
N ASN A 179 -5.61 15.67 10.14
CA ASN A 179 -6.53 16.51 9.39
C ASN A 179 -6.07 16.64 7.92
N ALA A 180 -6.99 17.00 7.03
CA ALA A 180 -6.65 17.38 5.67
C ALA A 180 -6.02 18.79 5.65
N ASP A 181 -5.01 18.99 4.82
CA ASP A 181 -4.50 20.32 4.46
C ASP A 181 -5.14 20.71 3.12
N TYR A 182 -6.11 21.62 3.17
CA TYR A 182 -6.86 22.02 1.97
C TYR A 182 -6.03 22.81 0.98
N ALA A 183 -4.99 23.53 1.42
CA ALA A 183 -4.09 24.24 0.51
C ALA A 183 -3.25 23.23 -0.28
N ALA A 184 -2.67 22.25 0.41
CA ALA A 184 -1.95 21.15 -0.23
C ALA A 184 -2.87 20.33 -1.14
N ALA A 185 -4.12 20.06 -0.71
CA ALA A 185 -5.09 19.31 -1.48
C ALA A 185 -5.48 20.00 -2.79
N LEU A 186 -5.74 21.32 -2.74
CA LEU A 186 -6.02 22.11 -3.93
C LEU A 186 -4.83 22.13 -4.87
N PHE A 187 -3.61 22.35 -4.36
CA PHE A 187 -2.40 22.34 -5.17
C PHE A 187 -2.22 21.00 -5.91
N ILE A 188 -2.29 19.88 -5.20
CA ILE A 188 -2.13 18.54 -5.77
C ILE A 188 -3.24 18.25 -6.79
N THR A 189 -4.48 18.61 -6.49
CA THR A 189 -5.61 18.38 -7.40
C THR A 189 -5.45 19.15 -8.70
N LEU A 190 -5.09 20.43 -8.62
CA LEU A 190 -4.83 21.25 -9.80
C LEU A 190 -3.65 20.71 -10.60
N PHE A 191 -2.57 20.30 -9.92
CA PHE A 191 -1.42 19.67 -10.57
C PHE A 191 -1.84 18.42 -11.35
N VAL A 192 -2.60 17.51 -10.73
CA VAL A 192 -3.09 16.29 -11.39
C VAL A 192 -4.00 16.61 -12.57
N LEU A 193 -4.95 17.53 -12.42
CA LEU A 193 -5.88 17.91 -13.48
C LEU A 193 -5.21 18.57 -14.69
N VAL A 194 -4.09 19.27 -14.49
CA VAL A 194 -3.35 19.92 -15.58
C VAL A 194 -2.46 18.92 -16.33
N HIS A 195 -1.84 17.97 -15.62
CA HIS A 195 -0.79 17.11 -16.20
C HIS A 195 -1.29 15.72 -16.64
N PHE A 196 -2.48 15.30 -16.20
CA PHE A 196 -3.06 14.00 -16.56
C PHE A 196 -4.33 14.13 -17.43
N ARG A 197 -4.40 15.20 -18.23
CA ARG A 197 -5.43 15.41 -19.26
C ARG A 197 -5.11 14.69 -20.57
#